data_AF-A0A941LD34-F1
#
_entry.id   AF-A0A941LD34-F1
#
_cell.length_a   1.000
_cell.length_b   1.000
_cell.length_c   1.000
_cell.angle_alpha   90.00
_cell.angle_beta   90.00
_cell.angle_gamma   90.00
#
_symmetry.space_group_name_H-M   'P 1'
#
loop_
_entity.id
_entity.type
_entity.pdbx_description
1 polymer ?
#
loop_
_entity_poly.entity_id
_entity_poly.type
_entity_poly.pdbx_seq_one_letter_code
_entity_poly.pdbx_strand_id
1 'polypeptide(L)'
;MNIDRAAIYEQFYGEMKKARERILTTADGEVGWLLKFIQTDLEALTPSEWMVLAFEVASFVDDVAIRHGEEIATEGGWSVQSIPGEKFRGTIPSRTEAKEIQTMVLRSLKNLWTKAVAAFTFPQFTIIVTLPGADHERKGSVFVATKRKVKEFEYRFAHLLVDYSGRIRRCPECQRIYLAIRFDQTYCGPRCQTRVATRKWREKHLPKKHKASGDTDSTKADLARKGRKGGPDGKTKR
;
A
#
# COMPACT_ATOMS: atom_id res chain seq x y z
N MET A 1 24.45 -32.58 14.12
CA MET A 1 24.06 -32.34 12.71
C MET A 1 24.95 -31.27 12.16
N ASN A 2 25.77 -31.58 11.15
CA ASN A 2 26.59 -30.57 10.50
C ASN A 2 25.67 -29.82 9.52
N ILE A 3 25.28 -28.60 9.89
CA ILE A 3 24.46 -27.76 9.03
C ILE A 3 25.36 -27.32 7.87
N ASP A 4 25.04 -27.74 6.65
CA ASP A 4 25.72 -27.25 5.46
C ASP A 4 25.34 -25.78 5.24
N ARG A 5 26.12 -24.90 5.87
CA ARG A 5 25.89 -23.45 5.82
C ARG A 5 26.02 -22.93 4.40
N ALA A 6 26.91 -23.50 3.58
CA ALA A 6 27.14 -23.05 2.21
C ALA A 6 25.88 -23.24 1.36
N ALA A 7 25.25 -24.42 1.45
CA ALA A 7 24.00 -24.70 0.76
C ALA A 7 22.85 -23.76 1.19
N ILE A 8 22.74 -23.46 2.50
CA ILE A 8 21.73 -22.51 3.02
C ILE A 8 21.95 -21.10 2.48
N TYR A 9 23.21 -20.67 2.42
CA TYR A 9 23.57 -19.37 1.85
C TYR A 9 23.21 -19.28 0.38
N GLU A 10 23.59 -20.27 -0.42
CA GLU A 10 23.27 -20.32 -1.86
C GLU A 10 21.76 -20.28 -2.09
N GLN A 11 21.00 -21.06 -1.32
CA GLN A 11 19.54 -21.07 -1.41
C GLN A 11 18.94 -19.69 -1.07
N PHE A 12 19.38 -19.07 0.02
CA PHE A 12 18.88 -17.77 0.45
C PHE A 12 19.16 -16.68 -0.60
N TYR A 13 20.40 -16.59 -1.09
CA TYR A 13 20.77 -15.61 -2.11
C TYR A 13 20.08 -15.89 -3.46
N GLY A 14 19.83 -17.16 -3.78
CA GLY A 14 19.01 -17.55 -4.92
C GLY A 14 17.59 -16.98 -4.83
N GLU A 15 16.94 -17.07 -3.67
CA GLU A 15 15.62 -16.51 -3.45
C GLU A 15 15.60 -14.97 -3.46
N MET A 16 16.63 -14.34 -2.87
CA MET A 16 16.80 -12.88 -2.93
C MET A 16 16.93 -12.38 -4.38
N LYS A 17 17.70 -13.10 -5.22
CA LYS A 17 17.85 -12.77 -6.64
C LYS A 17 16.53 -12.91 -7.40
N LYS A 18 15.80 -14.02 -7.21
CA LYS A 18 14.48 -14.21 -7.83
C LYS A 18 13.49 -13.14 -7.39
N ALA A 19 13.50 -12.77 -6.11
CA ALA A 19 12.64 -11.71 -5.58
C ALA A 19 12.95 -10.36 -6.24
N ARG A 20 14.25 -10.04 -6.41
CA ARG A 20 14.68 -8.85 -7.11
C ARG A 20 14.20 -8.81 -8.56
N GLU A 21 14.34 -9.92 -9.28
CA GLU A 21 13.86 -10.06 -10.66
C GLU A 21 12.34 -9.84 -10.75
N ARG A 22 11.55 -10.36 -9.80
CA ARG A 22 10.09 -10.13 -9.75
C ARG A 22 9.74 -8.64 -9.54
N ILE A 23 10.48 -7.94 -8.71
CA ILE A 23 10.30 -6.49 -8.51
C ILE A 23 10.56 -5.74 -9.82
N LEU A 24 11.69 -6.02 -10.48
CA LEU A 24 12.10 -5.32 -11.69
C LEU A 24 11.20 -5.62 -12.90
N THR A 25 10.63 -6.82 -12.95
CA THR A 25 9.72 -7.25 -14.03
C THR A 25 8.25 -6.91 -13.77
N THR A 26 7.92 -6.36 -12.59
CA THR A 26 6.57 -5.84 -12.34
C THR A 26 6.28 -4.67 -13.29
N ALA A 27 5.03 -4.53 -13.75
CA ALA A 27 4.62 -3.38 -14.55
C ALA A 27 4.96 -2.08 -13.81
N ASP A 28 5.52 -1.09 -14.50
CA ASP A 28 6.09 0.15 -13.92
C ASP A 28 7.32 -0.08 -13.00
N GLY A 29 7.97 -1.25 -13.11
CA GLY A 29 9.20 -1.60 -12.41
C GLY A 29 9.04 -1.57 -10.89
N GLU A 30 10.06 -1.03 -10.22
CA GLU A 30 10.13 -0.96 -8.76
C GLU A 30 8.98 -0.16 -8.14
N VAL A 31 8.56 0.91 -8.79
CA VAL A 31 7.45 1.75 -8.31
C VAL A 31 6.14 0.99 -8.41
N GLY A 32 5.93 0.27 -9.52
CA GLY A 32 4.73 -0.54 -9.65
C GLY A 32 4.65 -1.65 -8.61
N TRP A 33 5.78 -2.30 -8.31
CA TRP A 33 5.86 -3.25 -7.19
C TRP A 33 5.54 -2.58 -5.86
N LEU A 34 6.15 -1.41 -5.55
CA LEU A 34 5.89 -0.67 -4.32
C LEU A 34 4.41 -0.32 -4.17
N LEU A 35 3.78 0.18 -5.24
CA LEU A 35 2.36 0.53 -5.25
C LEU A 35 1.47 -0.69 -5.05
N LYS A 36 1.86 -1.85 -5.58
CA LYS A 36 1.18 -3.12 -5.32
C LYS A 36 1.31 -3.50 -3.85
N PHE A 37 2.54 -3.51 -3.31
CA PHE A 37 2.85 -3.89 -1.94
C PHE A 37 2.08 -3.07 -0.90
N ILE A 38 2.04 -1.73 -1.02
CA ILE A 38 1.35 -0.88 -0.04
C ILE A 38 -0.17 -1.03 -0.06
N GLN A 39 -0.73 -1.70 -1.07
CA GLN A 39 -2.14 -1.99 -1.21
C GLN A 39 -2.47 -3.47 -0.98
N THR A 40 -1.46 -4.31 -0.70
CA THR A 40 -1.64 -5.72 -0.37
C THR A 40 -2.12 -5.86 1.07
N ASP A 41 -3.18 -6.64 1.28
CA ASP A 41 -3.61 -7.07 2.61
C ASP A 41 -2.69 -8.19 3.12
N LEU A 42 -1.80 -7.84 4.06
CA LEU A 42 -0.80 -8.77 4.59
C LEU A 42 -1.40 -9.90 5.44
N GLU A 43 -2.62 -9.71 5.96
CA GLU A 43 -3.30 -10.71 6.79
C GLU A 43 -4.04 -11.76 5.95
N ALA A 44 -4.44 -11.39 4.73
CA ALA A 44 -5.07 -12.30 3.79
C ALA A 44 -4.08 -13.25 3.09
N LEU A 45 -2.76 -13.01 3.23
CA LEU A 45 -1.74 -13.82 2.58
C LEU A 45 -1.54 -15.17 3.27
N THR A 46 -1.52 -16.24 2.47
CA THR A 46 -1.05 -17.55 2.92
C THR A 46 0.41 -17.49 3.37
N PRO A 47 0.90 -18.46 4.17
CA PRO A 47 2.30 -18.48 4.59
C PRO A 47 3.29 -18.44 3.41
N SER A 48 3.00 -19.15 2.32
CA SER A 48 3.86 -19.19 1.13
C SER A 48 3.88 -17.85 0.38
N GLU A 49 2.73 -17.21 0.20
CA GLU A 49 2.65 -15.89 -0.43
C GLU A 49 3.36 -14.83 0.40
N TRP A 50 3.21 -14.88 1.73
CA TRP A 50 3.94 -14.02 2.64
C TRP A 50 5.45 -14.22 2.52
N MET A 51 5.94 -15.46 2.45
CA MET A 51 7.37 -15.72 2.28
C MET A 51 7.92 -15.10 1.00
N VAL A 52 7.21 -15.26 -0.12
CA VAL A 52 7.58 -14.63 -1.40
C VAL A 52 7.66 -13.10 -1.24
N LEU A 53 6.65 -12.49 -0.61
CA LEU A 53 6.61 -11.05 -0.38
C LEU A 53 7.71 -10.58 0.59
N ALA A 54 8.04 -11.36 1.62
CA ALA A 54 9.08 -11.03 2.58
C ALA A 54 10.46 -10.96 1.91
N PHE A 55 10.78 -11.90 1.01
CA PHE A 55 11.98 -11.83 0.19
C PHE A 55 11.97 -10.63 -0.77
N GLU A 56 10.82 -10.25 -1.32
CA GLU A 56 10.69 -9.05 -2.14
C GLU A 56 10.96 -7.79 -1.31
N VAL A 57 10.36 -7.65 -0.13
CA VAL A 57 10.62 -6.51 0.76
C VAL A 57 12.09 -6.45 1.19
N ALA A 58 12.71 -7.60 1.50
CA ALA A 58 14.12 -7.65 1.86
C ALA A 58 15.02 -7.24 0.67
N SER A 59 14.80 -7.81 -0.52
CA SER A 59 15.58 -7.51 -1.74
C SER A 59 15.35 -6.11 -2.30
N PHE A 60 14.18 -5.52 -2.02
CA PHE A 60 13.92 -4.11 -2.31
C PHE A 60 14.86 -3.21 -1.52
N VAL A 61 15.35 -3.60 -0.35
CA VAL A 61 16.22 -2.75 0.47
C VAL A 61 17.70 -3.01 0.15
N ASP A 62 18.07 -4.26 -0.13
CA ASP A 62 19.48 -4.70 -0.20
C ASP A 62 20.30 -4.14 -1.40
N ASP A 63 19.66 -3.57 -2.43
CA ASP A 63 20.34 -3.00 -3.62
C ASP A 63 20.68 -1.48 -3.49
N VAL A 64 20.64 -0.92 -2.28
CA VAL A 64 20.98 0.51 -2.05
C VAL A 64 22.50 0.76 -2.12
N ALA A 65 23.31 -0.27 -1.98
CA ALA A 65 24.77 -0.17 -2.02
C ALA A 65 25.35 0.41 -3.34
N ILE A 66 24.70 0.19 -4.48
CA ILE A 66 25.40 0.31 -5.78
C ILE A 66 25.06 1.60 -6.57
N ARG A 67 23.91 2.26 -6.32
CA ARG A 67 23.37 3.22 -7.32
C ARG A 67 23.48 4.71 -7.02
N HIS A 68 23.65 5.14 -5.77
CA HIS A 68 23.50 6.57 -5.41
C HIS A 68 24.60 7.17 -4.52
N GLY A 69 25.80 6.56 -4.49
CA GLY A 69 27.02 7.24 -4.07
C GLY A 69 27.54 6.93 -2.66
N GLU A 70 26.72 6.39 -1.76
CA GLU A 70 27.20 5.87 -0.46
C GLU A 70 26.44 4.60 -0.12
N GLU A 71 27.17 3.52 0.19
CA GLU A 71 26.53 2.28 0.60
C GLU A 71 25.84 2.51 1.96
N ILE A 72 24.52 2.37 2.09
CA ILE A 72 23.89 2.43 3.42
C ILE A 72 23.98 1.03 4.03
N ALA A 73 24.79 0.84 5.08
CA ALA A 73 24.87 -0.43 5.80
C ALA A 73 24.16 -0.32 7.14
N THR A 74 23.07 -1.05 7.36
CA THR A 74 22.42 -1.01 8.68
C THR A 74 23.29 -1.57 9.81
N GLU A 75 23.01 -1.22 11.07
CA GLU A 75 23.66 -1.85 12.24
C GLU A 75 23.01 -3.21 12.59
N GLY A 76 21.88 -3.54 11.96
CA GLY A 76 21.14 -4.79 12.18
C GLY A 76 20.31 -5.19 10.96
N GLY A 77 20.05 -6.49 10.85
CA GLY A 77 19.15 -7.07 9.86
C GLY A 77 17.67 -6.91 10.23
N TRP A 78 16.82 -7.58 9.48
CA TRP A 78 15.41 -7.73 9.80
C TRP A 78 15.20 -8.62 11.03
N SER A 79 13.99 -8.60 11.58
CA SER A 79 13.67 -9.36 12.79
C SER A 79 13.63 -10.89 12.60
N VAL A 80 13.39 -11.41 11.39
CA VAL A 80 13.31 -12.85 11.14
C VAL A 80 14.63 -13.36 10.56
N GLN A 81 15.23 -14.36 11.23
CA GLN A 81 16.42 -15.05 10.74
C GLN A 81 16.02 -16.14 9.75
N SER A 82 16.49 -16.01 8.50
CA SER A 82 16.34 -17.06 7.48
C SER A 82 17.55 -17.99 7.44
N ILE A 83 18.71 -17.49 7.84
CA ILE A 83 19.93 -18.28 8.04
C ILE A 83 20.24 -18.35 9.53
N PRO A 84 20.33 -19.55 10.14
CA PRO A 84 20.63 -19.67 11.57
C PRO A 84 21.94 -18.98 11.96
N GLY A 85 21.88 -18.11 12.96
CA GLY A 85 23.04 -17.37 13.47
C GLY A 85 23.38 -16.09 12.71
N GLU A 86 22.76 -15.82 11.56
CA GLU A 86 22.92 -14.55 10.86
C GLU A 86 22.05 -13.47 11.49
N LYS A 87 22.66 -12.31 11.76
CA LYS A 87 21.98 -11.12 12.31
C LYS A 87 21.85 -9.99 11.30
N PHE A 88 22.38 -10.18 10.10
CA PHE A 88 22.55 -9.10 9.12
C PHE A 88 21.96 -9.45 7.75
N ARG A 89 22.75 -10.04 6.84
CA ARG A 89 22.33 -10.27 5.44
C ARG A 89 21.40 -11.46 5.24
N GLY A 90 21.38 -12.43 6.16
CA GLY A 90 20.52 -13.62 6.11
C GLY A 90 19.16 -13.47 6.77
N THR A 91 18.54 -12.29 6.70
CA THR A 91 17.31 -11.96 7.44
C THR A 91 16.20 -11.45 6.50
N ILE A 92 14.94 -11.61 6.90
CA ILE A 92 13.75 -11.13 6.18
C ILE A 92 12.79 -10.41 7.15
N PRO A 93 11.96 -9.48 6.67
CA PRO A 93 11.02 -8.75 7.53
C PRO A 93 9.99 -9.68 8.17
N SER A 94 9.54 -9.31 9.36
CA SER A 94 8.29 -9.82 9.92
C SER A 94 7.08 -9.11 9.29
N ARG A 95 5.87 -9.68 9.49
CA ARG A 95 4.61 -9.01 9.10
C ARG A 95 4.46 -7.66 9.80
N THR A 96 4.87 -7.55 11.07
CA THR A 96 4.82 -6.29 11.83
C THR A 96 5.70 -5.22 11.19
N GLU A 97 6.92 -5.57 10.77
CA GLU A 97 7.82 -4.64 10.07
C GLU A 97 7.27 -4.24 8.70
N ALA A 98 6.68 -5.18 7.94
CA ALA A 98 6.04 -4.85 6.67
C ALA A 98 4.83 -3.91 6.85
N LYS A 99 4.02 -4.10 7.89
CA LYS A 99 2.92 -3.17 8.23
C LYS A 99 3.44 -1.79 8.62
N GLU A 100 4.54 -1.73 9.36
CA GLU A 100 5.20 -0.46 9.71
C GLU A 100 5.62 0.28 8.43
N ILE A 101 6.22 -0.43 7.48
CA ILE A 101 6.60 0.11 6.17
C ILE A 101 5.37 0.61 5.40
N GLN A 102 4.31 -0.21 5.26
CA GLN A 102 3.07 0.21 4.57
C GLN A 102 2.50 1.49 5.20
N THR A 103 2.46 1.55 6.53
CA THR A 103 1.96 2.71 7.28
C THR A 103 2.80 3.95 7.01
N MET A 104 4.13 3.82 7.03
CA MET A 104 5.07 4.91 6.74
C MET A 104 4.89 5.45 5.32
N VAL A 105 4.83 4.57 4.31
CA VAL A 105 4.68 4.99 2.90
C VAL A 105 3.33 5.68 2.69
N LEU A 106 2.24 5.09 3.17
CA LEU A 106 0.90 5.65 3.02
C LEU A 106 0.76 7.01 3.71
N ARG A 107 1.38 7.18 4.88
CA ARG A 107 1.44 8.47 5.59
C ARG A 107 2.19 9.52 4.78
N SER A 108 3.34 9.15 4.21
CA SER A 108 4.17 10.03 3.40
C SER A 108 3.46 10.47 2.12
N LEU A 109 2.80 9.55 1.42
CA LEU A 109 1.97 9.87 0.25
C LEU A 109 0.80 10.79 0.61
N LYS A 110 0.12 10.53 1.74
CA LYS A 110 -0.93 11.41 2.24
C LYS A 110 -0.41 12.83 2.50
N ASN A 111 0.77 12.96 3.11
CA ASN A 111 1.39 14.26 3.35
C ASN A 111 1.74 14.97 2.04
N LEU A 112 2.29 14.27 1.04
CA LEU A 112 2.54 14.84 -0.29
C LEU A 112 1.26 15.37 -0.93
N TRP A 113 0.17 14.59 -0.94
CA TRP A 113 -1.07 15.02 -1.57
C TRP A 113 -1.79 16.17 -0.84
N THR A 114 -1.57 16.32 0.47
CA THR A 114 -2.28 17.32 1.29
C THR A 114 -1.45 18.57 1.59
N LYS A 115 -0.14 18.44 1.68
CA LYS A 115 0.80 19.50 2.11
C LYS A 115 1.88 19.81 1.07
N ALA A 116 1.90 19.10 -0.07
CA ALA A 116 2.96 19.17 -1.08
C ALA A 116 4.37 18.86 -0.56
N VAL A 117 4.49 18.29 0.65
CA VAL A 117 5.77 18.00 1.31
C VAL A 117 5.65 16.68 2.08
N ALA A 118 6.67 15.82 1.95
CA ALA A 118 6.95 14.73 2.88
C ALA A 118 8.37 14.91 3.42
N ALA A 119 8.51 14.91 4.74
CA ALA A 119 9.79 15.00 5.42
C ALA A 119 10.15 13.62 5.97
N PHE A 120 11.39 13.20 5.75
CA PHE A 120 11.95 11.96 6.25
C PHE A 120 13.07 12.32 7.22
N THR A 121 13.04 11.73 8.42
CA THR A 121 14.06 11.99 9.44
C THR A 121 14.86 10.72 9.68
N PHE A 122 16.17 10.85 9.48
CA PHE A 122 17.16 9.83 9.76
C PHE A 122 17.94 10.27 11.01
N PRO A 123 17.98 9.46 12.09
CA PRO A 123 18.87 9.77 13.21
C PRO A 123 20.33 9.77 12.72
N GLN A 124 21.19 10.47 13.46
CA GLN A 124 22.62 10.67 13.18
C GLN A 124 23.26 9.46 12.50
N PHE A 125 23.87 9.70 11.33
CA PHE A 125 24.51 8.66 10.54
C PHE A 125 25.77 8.16 11.26
N THR A 126 25.87 6.83 11.46
CA THR A 126 27.15 6.21 11.82
C THR A 126 27.90 5.89 10.53
N ILE A 127 29.12 6.39 10.37
CA ILE A 127 29.98 6.02 9.23
C ILE A 127 30.79 4.79 9.62
N ILE A 128 30.62 3.68 8.90
CA ILE A 128 31.39 2.45 9.07
C ILE A 128 32.41 2.38 7.94
N VAL A 129 33.69 2.26 8.30
CA VAL A 129 34.79 2.06 7.35
C VAL A 129 35.31 0.64 7.52
N THR A 130 35.25 -0.16 6.46
CA THR A 130 35.85 -1.50 6.46
C THR A 130 37.26 -1.45 5.87
N LEU A 131 38.18 -2.21 6.46
CA LEU A 131 39.44 -2.52 5.81
C LEU A 131 39.20 -3.59 4.74
N PRO A 132 40.02 -3.66 3.67
CA PRO A 132 40.09 -4.83 2.80
C PRO A 132 40.12 -6.11 3.64
N GLY A 133 39.33 -7.11 3.26
CA GLY A 133 39.48 -8.45 3.84
C GLY A 133 40.87 -9.04 3.53
N ALA A 134 41.13 -10.28 3.96
CA ALA A 134 42.37 -11.00 3.63
C ALA A 134 42.65 -11.13 2.11
N ASP A 135 41.64 -10.81 1.30
CA ASP A 135 41.71 -10.68 -0.15
C ASP A 135 42.06 -9.21 -0.52
N HIS A 136 43.36 -8.96 -0.73
CA HIS A 136 43.94 -7.62 -0.94
C HIS A 136 43.43 -6.87 -2.19
N GLU A 137 42.60 -7.51 -3.03
CA GLU A 137 41.99 -6.90 -4.21
C GLU A 137 40.71 -6.09 -3.91
N ARG A 138 40.04 -6.31 -2.77
CA ARG A 138 38.83 -5.55 -2.41
C ARG A 138 39.22 -4.24 -1.73
N LYS A 139 38.88 -3.10 -2.33
CA LYS A 139 38.96 -1.79 -1.65
C LYS A 139 38.07 -1.80 -0.40
N GLY A 140 38.56 -1.17 0.67
CA GLY A 140 37.72 -0.89 1.84
C GLY A 140 36.51 -0.05 1.43
N SER A 141 35.40 -0.24 2.12
CA SER A 141 34.14 0.44 1.80
C SER A 141 33.67 1.32 2.95
N VAL A 142 33.07 2.45 2.58
CA VAL A 142 32.49 3.43 3.50
C VAL A 142 30.99 3.31 3.41
N PHE A 143 30.34 3.12 4.55
CA PHE A 143 28.90 2.98 4.61
C PHE A 143 28.24 3.90 5.62
N VAL A 144 27.03 4.35 5.32
CA VAL A 144 26.16 5.09 6.24
C VAL A 144 25.22 4.12 6.96
N ALA A 145 25.23 4.11 8.29
CA ALA A 145 24.45 3.16 9.07
C ALA A 145 23.15 3.71 9.65
N THR A 146 22.09 2.93 9.47
CA THR A 146 20.83 3.09 10.19
C THR A 146 20.61 1.89 11.10
N LYS A 147 19.99 2.09 12.26
CA LYS A 147 19.78 0.99 13.24
C LYS A 147 18.77 -0.07 12.80
N ARG A 148 17.96 0.20 11.76
CA ARG A 148 16.79 -0.63 11.40
C ARG A 148 16.61 -0.70 9.88
N LYS A 149 16.40 -1.90 9.33
CA LYS A 149 16.10 -2.10 7.90
C LYS A 149 14.86 -1.34 7.40
N VAL A 150 13.89 -1.06 8.28
CA VAL A 150 12.74 -0.18 7.97
C VAL A 150 13.19 1.24 7.56
N LYS A 151 14.28 1.78 8.13
CA LYS A 151 14.80 3.10 7.77
C LYS A 151 15.53 3.09 6.43
N GLU A 152 16.22 2.01 6.11
CA GLU A 152 16.81 1.83 4.78
C GLU A 152 15.71 1.74 3.70
N PHE A 153 14.58 1.10 4.00
CA PHE A 153 13.39 1.14 3.14
C PHE A 153 12.87 2.58 2.96
N GLU A 154 12.72 3.34 4.05
CA GLU A 154 12.28 4.75 4.01
C GLU A 154 13.20 5.61 3.14
N TYR A 155 14.52 5.41 3.24
CA TYR A 155 15.51 6.07 2.39
C TYR A 155 15.29 5.75 0.90
N ARG A 156 15.16 4.47 0.55
CA ARG A 156 14.92 4.08 -0.85
C ARG A 156 13.60 4.64 -1.37
N PHE A 157 12.56 4.63 -0.54
CA PHE A 157 11.28 5.22 -0.89
C PHE A 157 11.39 6.73 -1.15
N ALA A 158 12.17 7.46 -0.34
CA ALA A 158 12.41 8.88 -0.56
C ALA A 158 13.06 9.16 -1.93
N HIS A 159 14.02 8.33 -2.35
CA HIS A 159 14.63 8.41 -3.69
C HIS A 159 13.61 8.17 -4.81
N LEU A 160 12.75 7.15 -4.69
CA LEU A 160 11.68 6.93 -5.65
C LEU A 160 10.70 8.11 -5.74
N LEU A 161 10.48 8.85 -4.66
CA LEU A 161 9.61 10.02 -4.71
C LEU A 161 10.18 11.17 -5.55
N VAL A 162 11.51 11.29 -5.67
CA VAL A 162 12.14 12.31 -6.53
C VAL A 162 11.67 12.16 -7.97
N ASP A 163 11.64 10.92 -8.48
CA ASP A 163 11.34 10.65 -9.89
C ASP A 163 9.83 10.51 -10.19
N TYR A 164 9.03 10.16 -9.18
CA TYR A 164 7.65 9.71 -9.38
C TYR A 164 6.58 10.45 -8.58
N SER A 165 6.93 11.34 -7.64
CA SER A 165 5.96 12.01 -6.75
C SER A 165 4.79 12.69 -7.49
N GLY A 166 5.07 13.40 -8.60
CA GLY A 166 4.02 14.07 -9.41
C GLY A 166 3.08 13.11 -10.17
N ARG A 167 3.46 11.84 -10.29
CA ARG A 167 2.74 10.81 -11.03
C ARG A 167 2.04 9.79 -10.13
N ILE A 168 2.43 9.66 -8.86
CA ILE A 168 1.75 8.76 -7.90
C ILE A 168 0.46 9.43 -7.42
N ARG A 169 -0.70 8.83 -7.75
CA ARG A 169 -2.03 9.41 -7.49
C ARG A 169 -2.96 8.41 -6.85
N ARG A 170 -4.02 8.93 -6.23
CA ARG A 170 -5.14 8.14 -5.71
C ARG A 170 -6.37 8.32 -6.58
N CYS A 171 -6.91 7.22 -7.08
CA CYS A 171 -8.09 7.24 -7.94
C CYS A 171 -9.32 7.70 -7.13
N PRO A 172 -10.07 8.73 -7.56
CA PRO A 172 -11.22 9.22 -6.82
C PRO A 172 -12.39 8.21 -6.78
N GLU A 173 -12.48 7.32 -7.78
CA GLU A 173 -13.59 6.35 -7.88
C GLU A 173 -13.37 5.10 -7.03
N CYS A 174 -12.19 4.48 -7.12
CA CYS A 174 -11.90 3.20 -6.45
C CYS A 174 -10.87 3.31 -5.32
N GLN A 175 -10.37 4.52 -5.04
CA GLN A 175 -9.36 4.79 -4.00
C GLN A 175 -8.01 4.09 -4.17
N ARG A 176 -7.81 3.33 -5.26
CA ARG A 176 -6.55 2.69 -5.64
C ARG A 176 -5.46 3.72 -5.89
N ILE A 177 -4.29 3.50 -5.31
CA ILE A 177 -3.06 4.24 -5.58
C ILE A 177 -2.44 3.67 -6.88
N TYR A 178 -2.10 4.54 -7.82
CA TYR A 178 -1.59 4.14 -9.12
C TYR A 178 -0.52 5.13 -9.62
N LEU A 179 0.31 4.67 -10.57
CA LEU A 179 1.22 5.52 -11.30
C LEU A 179 0.52 6.07 -12.54
N ALA A 180 0.40 7.39 -12.63
CA ALA A 180 -0.17 8.07 -13.78
C ALA A 180 0.84 8.10 -14.94
N ILE A 181 0.43 7.57 -16.10
CA ILE A 181 1.24 7.62 -17.32
C ILE A 181 1.27 9.06 -17.86
N ARG A 182 0.12 9.76 -17.78
CA ARG A 182 -0.03 11.15 -18.20
C ARG A 182 -0.30 12.06 -17.01
N PHE A 183 0.18 13.29 -17.09
CA PHE A 183 -0.01 14.29 -16.04
C PHE A 183 -1.48 14.65 -15.79
N ASP A 184 -2.36 14.52 -16.78
CA ASP A 184 -3.80 14.80 -16.66
C ASP A 184 -4.63 13.57 -16.22
N GLN A 185 -3.99 12.40 -16.09
CA GLN A 185 -4.68 11.16 -15.77
C GLN A 185 -5.27 11.22 -14.36
N THR A 186 -6.60 11.30 -14.29
CA THR A 186 -7.37 11.42 -13.03
C THR A 186 -7.81 10.08 -12.45
N TYR A 187 -7.98 9.05 -13.30
CA TYR A 187 -8.43 7.72 -12.88
C TYR A 187 -7.35 6.67 -13.14
N CYS A 188 -7.34 5.61 -12.33
CA CYS A 188 -6.33 4.55 -12.43
C CYS A 188 -6.37 3.77 -13.75
N GLY A 189 -7.45 3.88 -14.54
CA GLY A 189 -7.54 3.27 -15.86
C GLY A 189 -8.92 3.40 -16.51
N PRO A 190 -9.08 2.85 -17.73
CA PRO A 190 -10.28 3.02 -18.55
C PRO A 190 -11.56 2.57 -17.86
N ARG A 191 -11.51 1.47 -17.09
CA ARG A 191 -12.70 0.96 -16.37
C ARG A 191 -13.30 1.97 -15.39
N CYS A 192 -12.46 2.64 -14.60
CA CYS A 192 -12.93 3.67 -13.65
C CYS A 192 -13.39 4.92 -14.39
N GLN A 193 -12.68 5.32 -15.45
CA GLN A 193 -13.06 6.46 -16.27
C GLN A 193 -14.45 6.26 -16.92
N THR A 194 -14.68 5.11 -17.56
CA THR A 194 -15.96 4.78 -18.19
C THR A 194 -17.08 4.68 -17.16
N ARG A 195 -16.84 4.10 -15.98
CA ARG A 195 -17.84 4.03 -14.91
C ARG A 195 -18.33 5.43 -14.49
N VAL A 196 -17.40 6.36 -14.29
CA VAL A 196 -17.73 7.74 -13.92
C VAL A 196 -18.42 8.47 -15.07
N ALA A 197 -17.95 8.29 -16.31
CA ALA A 197 -18.57 8.88 -17.49
C ALA A 197 -20.02 8.41 -17.66
N THR A 198 -20.27 7.11 -17.53
CA THR A 198 -21.62 6.52 -17.61
C THR A 198 -22.52 7.01 -16.47
N ARG A 199 -22.01 7.10 -15.24
CA ARG A 199 -22.77 7.65 -14.11
C ARG A 199 -23.19 9.10 -14.39
N LYS A 200 -22.26 9.95 -14.81
CA LYS A 200 -22.55 11.36 -15.18
C LYS A 200 -23.54 11.46 -16.34
N TRP A 201 -23.44 10.57 -17.33
CA TRP A 201 -24.40 10.52 -18.43
C TRP A 201 -25.80 10.16 -17.94
N ARG A 202 -25.94 9.13 -17.09
CA ARG A 202 -27.23 8.74 -16.49
C ARG A 202 -27.83 9.84 -15.63
N GLU A 203 -27.03 10.52 -14.82
CA GLU A 203 -27.45 11.68 -14.00
C GLU A 203 -28.03 12.81 -14.84
N LYS A 204 -27.43 13.10 -16.00
CA LYS A 204 -27.91 14.14 -16.92
C LYS A 204 -29.18 13.73 -17.70
N HIS A 205 -29.40 12.43 -17.90
CA HIS A 205 -30.49 11.89 -18.73
C HIS A 205 -31.56 11.15 -17.92
N LEU A 206 -31.52 11.26 -16.59
CA LEU A 206 -32.63 10.84 -15.74
C LEU A 206 -33.85 11.72 -16.07
N PRO A 207 -35.03 11.12 -16.36
CA PRO A 207 -36.24 11.90 -16.57
C PRO A 207 -36.47 12.77 -15.33
N LYS A 208 -36.59 14.09 -15.53
CA LYS A 208 -36.96 15.02 -14.46
C LYS A 208 -38.24 14.48 -13.84
N LYS A 209 -38.17 13.91 -12.62
CA LYS A 209 -39.37 13.63 -11.84
C LYS A 209 -40.11 14.97 -11.73
N HIS A 210 -41.25 15.08 -12.41
CA HIS A 210 -42.14 16.21 -12.21
C HIS A 210 -42.42 16.31 -10.72
N LYS A 211 -42.04 17.44 -10.12
CA LYS A 211 -42.52 17.84 -8.80
C LYS A 211 -44.05 17.86 -8.89
N ALA A 212 -44.71 16.83 -8.36
CA ALA A 212 -46.10 16.94 -7.98
C ALA A 212 -46.15 17.88 -6.78
N SER A 213 -46.36 19.16 -7.07
CA SER A 213 -46.98 20.12 -6.17
C SER A 213 -48.36 19.59 -5.79
N GLY A 214 -48.58 19.39 -4.50
CA GLY A 214 -49.85 18.97 -3.92
C GLY A 214 -49.89 19.36 -2.45
N ASP A 215 -49.78 20.67 -2.25
CA ASP A 215 -50.08 21.35 -1.00
C ASP A 215 -51.60 21.50 -0.91
N THR A 216 -52.26 20.66 -0.10
CA THR A 216 -53.58 20.93 0.49
C THR A 216 -53.73 20.12 1.76
N ASP A 217 -53.38 20.75 2.87
CA ASP A 217 -54.25 20.96 4.03
C ASP A 217 -55.36 19.91 4.25
N SER A 218 -55.14 19.00 5.20
CA SER A 218 -56.20 18.16 5.79
C SER A 218 -55.98 17.96 7.28
N THR A 219 -55.80 19.07 8.00
CA THR A 219 -56.03 19.12 9.44
C THR A 219 -57.45 19.64 9.67
N LYS A 220 -58.35 18.78 10.19
CA LYS A 220 -59.77 19.01 10.58
C LYS A 220 -60.83 18.42 9.62
N ALA A 221 -61.11 17.13 9.76
CA ALA A 221 -62.45 16.58 9.44
C ALA A 221 -62.86 15.33 10.25
N ASP A 222 -62.14 14.96 11.33
CA ASP A 222 -62.45 13.76 12.13
C ASP A 222 -63.23 14.02 13.44
N LEU A 223 -63.79 15.23 13.62
CA LEU A 223 -64.56 15.58 14.82
C LEU A 223 -65.88 16.27 14.46
N ALA A 224 -66.66 15.68 13.54
CA ALA A 224 -68.02 16.17 13.26
C ALA A 224 -68.97 15.08 12.72
N ARG A 225 -69.06 13.92 13.37
CA ARG A 225 -70.29 13.11 13.27
C ARG A 225 -70.57 12.32 14.56
N LYS A 226 -71.06 13.07 15.56
CA LYS A 226 -72.02 12.58 16.57
C LYS A 226 -73.03 11.64 15.86
N GLY A 227 -73.26 10.42 16.30
CA GLY A 227 -73.93 10.11 17.55
C GLY A 227 -75.43 10.34 17.42
N ARG A 228 -76.22 9.28 17.15
CA ARG A 228 -77.51 8.93 17.79
C ARG A 228 -78.39 7.98 16.96
N LYS A 229 -78.87 6.95 17.68
CA LYS A 229 -80.15 6.20 17.54
C LYS A 229 -80.29 5.33 16.27
N GLY A 230 -80.70 4.07 16.32
CA GLY A 230 -81.21 3.16 17.36
C GLY A 230 -81.63 1.86 16.64
N GLY A 231 -81.61 0.71 17.34
CA GLY A 231 -82.16 -0.55 16.81
C GLY A 231 -83.69 -0.53 16.67
N PRO A 232 -84.39 -1.67 16.47
CA PRO A 232 -83.94 -3.07 16.55
C PRO A 232 -84.51 -4.03 15.45
N ASP A 233 -84.20 -5.31 15.64
CA ASP A 233 -85.00 -6.53 15.34
C ASP A 233 -85.03 -7.22 13.96
N GLY A 234 -84.92 -8.56 14.06
CA GLY A 234 -85.43 -9.56 13.10
C GLY A 234 -84.33 -10.45 12.48
N LYS A 235 -84.01 -11.64 13.03
CA LYS A 235 -84.55 -12.98 12.65
C LYS A 235 -84.58 -13.20 11.11
N THR A 236 -84.03 -14.25 10.48
CA THR A 236 -83.99 -15.68 10.82
C THR A 236 -83.07 -16.44 9.86
N LYS A 237 -82.57 -17.58 10.32
CA LYS A 237 -82.01 -18.71 9.55
C LYS A 237 -82.91 -19.18 8.40
N ARG A 238 -82.30 -19.61 7.28
CA ARG A 238 -82.39 -20.98 6.76
C ARG A 238 -81.23 -21.28 5.82
#